data_AF-A0A8H7CVG1-F1
#
_entry.id   AF-A0A8H7CVG1-F1
#
_cell.length_a   1.000
_cell.length_b   1.000
_cell.length_c   1.000
_cell.angle_alpha   90.00
_cell.angle_beta   90.00
_cell.angle_gamma   90.00
#
_symmetry.space_group_name_H-M   'P 1'
#
loop_
_entity.id
_entity.type
_entity.pdbx_description
1 polymer ?
#
loop_
_entity_poly.entity_id
_entity_poly.type
_entity_poly.pdbx_seq_one_letter_code
_entity_poly.pdbx_strand_id
1 'polypeptide(L)'
;MPRGRKRRLGVGRPELRCPWPGCPKRLKSQACVTNHVNTAHRHSNSVAGLVPPPLSPSESLEPGDDYSSDLSSTPPHNSPEPEPELPRPQKKYHPFLNARPCDKHGVFLPDGAPPSPRTTSATDDWASYDDKVQFELADFLFQKVQMSSKNIDQLLEMWALSMMKHDDLGPFHDYKDIYETIDATTIGDAPWKCLRTELFNTAPDAPAWARQEYEIWYRDPDVVISNMLDNPDLDGTFNTTPYVHLDANGKRHWSDFMSANFAWRHCEDPATEDAMYTPIFFGSDKTTVSVATGDVEYHLSLGNPHNNMRHAHHNTVMPFVFLAIPKGDRKYDNDPVFHKFKRQFYHASLAAVLSLLKSGMKKPVVRCCPDGHFWRVIYNFGPFIANYPE
;
A
#
# COMPACT_ATOMS: atom_id res chain seq x y z
N MET A 1 -62.51 -13.16 -19.45
CA MET A 1 -62.25 -11.80 -18.95
C MET A 1 -60.82 -11.73 -18.40
N PRO A 2 -59.90 -10.97 -19.01
CA PRO A 2 -58.52 -10.92 -18.59
C PRO A 2 -58.33 -9.88 -17.48
N ARG A 3 -57.69 -10.27 -16.36
CA ARG A 3 -57.29 -9.36 -15.28
C ARG A 3 -56.04 -8.59 -15.72
N GLY A 4 -56.17 -7.28 -15.86
CA GLY A 4 -55.09 -6.38 -16.32
C GLY A 4 -53.89 -6.35 -15.38
N ARG A 5 -52.69 -6.55 -15.93
CA ARG A 5 -51.41 -6.23 -15.28
C ARG A 5 -51.25 -4.71 -15.23
N LYS A 6 -51.27 -4.14 -14.02
CA LYS A 6 -50.80 -2.76 -13.79
C LYS A 6 -49.28 -2.72 -14.02
N ARG A 7 -48.85 -2.06 -15.09
CA ARG A 7 -47.45 -1.61 -15.27
C ARG A 7 -47.11 -0.66 -14.11
N ARG A 8 -46.16 -1.04 -13.25
CA ARG A 8 -45.48 -0.07 -12.39
C ARG A 8 -44.58 0.78 -13.30
N LEU A 9 -44.94 2.05 -13.48
CA LEU A 9 -44.04 3.06 -14.01
C LEU A 9 -42.88 3.18 -13.02
N GLY A 10 -41.69 2.75 -13.43
CA GLY A 10 -40.48 2.94 -12.65
C GLY A 10 -40.22 4.43 -12.51
N VAL A 11 -40.38 4.95 -11.29
CA VAL A 11 -39.88 6.28 -10.93
C VAL A 11 -38.36 6.24 -11.10
N GLY A 12 -37.84 6.95 -12.11
CA GLY A 12 -36.40 7.07 -12.31
C GLY A 12 -35.77 7.62 -11.03
N ARG A 13 -34.75 6.94 -10.51
CA ARG A 13 -33.97 7.47 -9.38
C ARG A 13 -33.37 8.82 -9.78
N PRO A 14 -33.44 9.86 -8.94
CA PRO A 14 -32.86 11.15 -9.27
C PRO A 14 -31.35 10.99 -9.45
N GLU A 15 -30.84 11.35 -10.63
CA GLU A 15 -29.41 11.39 -10.90
C GLU A 15 -28.81 12.66 -10.29
N LEU A 16 -27.75 12.50 -9.51
CA LEU A 16 -26.99 13.58 -8.90
C LEU A 16 -25.99 14.17 -9.90
N ARG A 17 -25.89 15.48 -9.97
CA ARG A 17 -24.85 16.15 -10.78
C ARG A 17 -23.53 16.16 -10.04
N CYS A 18 -22.42 16.05 -10.79
CA CYS A 18 -21.10 16.34 -10.26
C CYS A 18 -21.04 17.81 -9.78
N PRO A 19 -20.48 18.10 -8.59
CA PRO A 19 -20.37 19.45 -8.05
C PRO A 19 -19.30 20.32 -8.75
N TRP A 20 -18.48 19.75 -9.65
CA TRP A 20 -17.39 20.48 -10.30
C TRP A 20 -17.91 21.43 -11.41
N PRO A 21 -17.52 22.72 -11.42
CA PRO A 21 -17.96 23.67 -12.45
C PRO A 21 -17.63 23.17 -13.86
N GLY A 22 -18.65 23.09 -14.72
CA GLY A 22 -18.50 22.66 -16.11
C GLY A 22 -18.51 21.14 -16.35
N CYS A 23 -18.61 20.31 -15.31
CA CYS A 23 -18.69 18.85 -15.49
C CYS A 23 -20.12 18.41 -15.85
N PRO A 24 -20.35 17.75 -17.01
CA PRO A 24 -21.69 17.37 -17.45
C PRO A 24 -22.20 16.05 -16.84
N LYS A 25 -21.41 15.35 -16.01
CA LYS A 25 -21.72 13.99 -15.53
C LYS A 25 -22.87 13.96 -14.51
N ARG A 26 -23.75 12.98 -14.70
CA ARG A 26 -24.89 12.62 -13.84
C ARG A 26 -24.73 11.21 -13.31
N LEU A 27 -24.93 11.02 -12.00
CA LEU A 27 -24.50 9.83 -11.27
C LEU A 27 -25.63 9.32 -10.37
N LYS A 28 -25.71 7.99 -10.23
CA LYS A 28 -26.88 7.30 -9.67
C LYS A 28 -26.91 7.27 -8.13
N SER A 29 -25.83 7.68 -7.47
CA SER A 29 -25.71 7.70 -6.01
C SER A 29 -24.61 8.67 -5.56
N GLN A 30 -24.64 9.08 -4.29
CA GLN A 30 -23.60 9.94 -3.71
C GLN A 30 -22.22 9.26 -3.76
N ALA A 31 -22.16 7.94 -3.57
CA ALA A 31 -20.91 7.18 -3.70
C ALA A 31 -20.32 7.27 -5.13
N CYS A 32 -21.17 7.23 -6.16
CA CYS A 32 -20.73 7.44 -7.54
C CYS A 32 -20.25 8.88 -7.78
N VAL A 33 -20.86 9.89 -7.13
CA VAL A 33 -20.39 11.29 -7.15
C VAL A 33 -19.01 11.41 -6.52
N THR A 34 -18.83 10.88 -5.31
CA THR A 34 -17.53 10.90 -4.62
C THR A 34 -16.46 10.21 -5.43
N ASN A 35 -16.74 9.01 -5.96
CA ASN A 35 -15.78 8.29 -6.78
C ASN A 35 -15.43 9.08 -8.05
N HIS A 36 -16.43 9.55 -8.80
CA HIS A 36 -16.21 10.36 -10.00
C HIS A 36 -15.39 11.63 -9.74
N VAL A 37 -15.68 12.36 -8.65
CA VAL A 37 -14.92 13.57 -8.28
C VAL A 37 -13.47 13.21 -7.98
N ASN A 38 -13.24 12.13 -7.22
CA ASN A 38 -11.91 11.67 -6.87
C ASN A 38 -11.13 11.17 -8.09
N THR A 39 -11.78 10.57 -9.09
CA THR A 39 -11.09 10.07 -10.30
C THR A 39 -10.89 11.15 -11.36
N ALA A 40 -11.90 12.00 -11.61
CA ALA A 40 -11.93 12.90 -12.77
C ALA A 40 -11.48 14.34 -12.47
N HIS A 41 -11.45 14.76 -11.20
CA HIS A 41 -11.13 16.14 -10.81
C HIS A 41 -9.95 16.24 -9.82
N ARG A 42 -9.17 15.16 -9.68
CA ARG A 42 -8.05 15.02 -8.73
C ARG A 42 -6.90 16.04 -8.92
N HIS A 43 -6.87 16.79 -10.04
CA HIS A 43 -5.81 17.75 -10.35
C HIS A 43 -6.17 19.23 -10.07
N SER A 44 -7.29 19.52 -9.43
CA SER A 44 -7.73 20.91 -9.21
C SER A 44 -8.09 21.22 -7.76
N ASN A 45 -7.32 20.71 -6.80
CA ASN A 45 -7.35 21.21 -5.42
C ASN A 45 -6.57 22.54 -5.32
N SER A 46 -7.18 23.62 -5.82
CA SER A 46 -6.99 24.94 -5.22
C SER A 46 -8.06 25.09 -4.13
N VAL A 47 -7.61 25.31 -2.90
CA VAL A 47 -8.46 25.54 -1.74
C VAL A 47 -9.39 26.73 -2.00
N ALA A 48 -10.70 26.48 -2.01
CA ALA A 48 -11.72 27.51 -1.81
C ALA A 48 -12.93 26.92 -1.08
N GLY A 49 -13.04 27.29 0.20
CA GLY A 49 -14.22 27.29 1.07
C GLY A 49 -15.32 26.27 0.85
N LEU A 50 -15.38 25.25 1.70
CA LEU A 50 -16.64 24.62 2.08
C LEU A 50 -16.97 24.97 3.53
N VAL A 51 -17.91 25.92 3.67
CA VAL A 51 -18.65 26.21 4.89
C VAL A 51 -19.49 24.97 5.25
N PRO A 52 -19.50 24.49 6.50
CA PRO A 52 -20.36 23.38 6.90
C PRO A 52 -21.85 23.79 6.82
N PRO A 53 -22.77 22.87 6.44
CA PRO A 53 -24.19 23.20 6.34
C PRO A 53 -24.80 23.42 7.72
N PRO A 54 -25.74 24.38 7.87
CA PRO A 54 -26.39 24.64 9.15
C PRO A 54 -27.37 23.52 9.52
N LEU A 55 -27.36 23.16 10.80
CA LEU A 55 -28.38 22.34 11.46
C LEU A 55 -29.76 22.98 11.29
N SER A 56 -30.76 22.19 10.87
CA SER A 56 -32.14 22.65 10.77
C SER A 56 -32.75 22.92 12.16
N PRO A 57 -33.54 24.00 12.35
CA PRO A 57 -34.09 24.37 13.65
C PRO A 57 -35.44 23.70 13.95
N SER A 58 -35.67 23.43 15.23
CA SER A 58 -36.97 23.08 15.80
C SER A 58 -37.87 24.33 15.91
N GLU A 59 -39.15 24.20 15.56
CA GLU A 59 -40.19 25.22 15.73
C GLU A 59 -40.39 25.60 17.21
N SER A 60 -40.52 26.90 17.50
CA SER A 60 -41.70 27.47 18.19
C SER A 60 -41.58 28.98 18.50
N LEU A 61 -42.56 29.74 17.99
CA LEU A 61 -43.32 30.87 18.58
C LEU A 61 -42.74 32.31 18.73
N GLU A 62 -43.28 33.18 17.86
CA GLU A 62 -43.94 34.50 18.11
C GLU A 62 -43.11 35.79 18.45
N PRO A 63 -43.67 37.01 18.16
CA PRO A 63 -42.94 38.14 17.55
C PRO A 63 -42.98 39.48 18.33
N GLY A 64 -42.33 40.51 17.75
CA GLY A 64 -42.51 41.95 18.03
C GLY A 64 -41.24 42.61 18.59
N ASP A 65 -40.90 43.86 18.32
CA ASP A 65 -41.43 44.94 17.50
C ASP A 65 -40.30 45.97 17.29
N ASP A 66 -40.36 46.66 16.15
CA ASP A 66 -40.11 48.10 15.93
C ASP A 66 -38.83 48.80 16.49
N TYR A 67 -37.96 49.28 15.59
CA TYR A 67 -37.72 50.73 15.43
C TYR A 67 -36.87 51.05 14.19
N SER A 68 -37.36 52.00 13.41
CA SER A 68 -36.68 52.61 12.27
C SER A 68 -35.77 53.77 12.74
N SER A 69 -34.58 53.94 12.16
CA SER A 69 -34.06 55.27 11.82
C SER A 69 -32.83 55.19 10.92
N ASP A 70 -32.98 55.81 9.75
CA ASP A 70 -31.89 56.29 8.89
C ASP A 70 -30.90 57.16 9.67
N LEU A 71 -29.60 56.98 9.42
CA LEU A 71 -28.64 58.08 9.28
C LEU A 71 -27.32 57.56 8.68
N SER A 72 -27.07 58.01 7.46
CA SER A 72 -25.82 57.90 6.73
C SER A 72 -24.65 58.52 7.52
N SER A 73 -23.57 57.76 7.71
CA SER A 73 -22.20 58.27 7.90
C SER A 73 -21.20 57.12 7.77
N THR A 74 -20.56 57.00 6.60
CA THR A 74 -19.41 56.11 6.38
C THR A 74 -18.17 56.65 7.10
N PRO A 75 -17.52 55.90 8.01
CA PRO A 75 -16.17 56.18 8.46
C PRO A 75 -15.17 55.63 7.45
N PRO A 76 -13.98 56.24 7.28
CA PRO A 76 -12.93 55.72 6.41
C PRO A 76 -12.32 54.49 7.08
N HIS A 77 -12.56 53.29 6.52
CA HIS A 77 -11.92 52.08 7.02
C HIS A 77 -10.50 52.00 6.47
N ASN A 78 -9.54 52.12 7.39
CA ASN A 78 -8.11 51.89 7.17
C ASN A 78 -7.87 50.58 6.41
N SER A 79 -6.93 50.64 5.46
CA SER A 79 -6.29 49.46 4.88
C SER A 79 -5.79 48.54 6.01
N PRO A 80 -6.06 47.23 5.97
CA PRO A 80 -5.51 46.32 6.96
C PRO A 80 -3.98 46.33 6.85
N GLU A 81 -3.34 46.67 7.96
CA GLU A 81 -1.91 46.43 8.18
C GLU A 81 -1.64 44.93 8.01
N PRO A 82 -0.57 44.52 7.30
CA PRO A 82 -0.31 43.10 7.05
C PRO A 82 -0.13 42.38 8.39
N GLU A 83 -1.01 41.41 8.64
CA GLU A 83 -0.96 40.53 9.80
C GLU A 83 0.45 39.87 9.84
N PRO A 84 1.15 39.87 10.99
CA PRO A 84 2.48 39.29 11.08
C PRO A 84 2.41 37.82 10.68
N GLU A 85 3.15 37.45 9.62
CA GLU A 85 3.20 36.07 9.17
C GLU A 85 3.64 35.16 10.32
N LEU A 86 2.69 34.35 10.83
CA LEU A 86 3.00 33.34 11.82
C LEU A 86 4.09 32.42 11.23
N PRO A 87 5.15 32.10 11.99
CA PRO A 87 6.23 31.27 11.49
C PRO A 87 5.67 29.95 10.98
N ARG A 88 5.89 29.65 9.70
CA ARG A 88 5.37 28.43 9.09
C ARG A 88 6.25 27.24 9.49
N PRO A 89 5.68 26.05 9.72
CA PRO A 89 6.47 24.85 9.96
C PRO A 89 7.44 24.62 8.78
N GLN A 90 8.70 24.30 9.12
CA GLN A 90 9.80 24.19 8.16
C GLN A 90 10.31 22.75 8.12
N LYS A 91 10.50 22.20 6.91
CA LYS A 91 11.25 20.95 6.70
C LYS A 91 12.64 21.28 6.16
N LYS A 92 13.68 20.82 6.85
CA LYS A 92 15.08 20.89 6.41
C LYS A 92 15.51 19.49 5.98
N TYR A 93 15.79 19.30 4.71
CA TYR A 93 16.19 18.02 4.15
C TYR A 93 17.67 17.73 4.36
N HIS A 94 18.04 16.45 4.32
CA HIS A 94 19.42 16.01 4.45
C HIS A 94 20.27 16.54 3.27
N PRO A 95 21.49 17.08 3.52
CA PRO A 95 22.28 17.71 2.48
C PRO A 95 22.94 16.74 1.49
N PHE A 96 23.24 15.50 1.91
CA PHE A 96 23.97 14.51 1.08
C PHE A 96 23.06 13.52 0.33
N LEU A 97 22.21 12.76 1.03
CA LEU A 97 21.11 12.01 0.39
C LEU A 97 19.91 12.93 0.15
N ASN A 98 20.01 13.78 -0.85
CA ASN A 98 18.93 14.69 -1.27
C ASN A 98 17.87 14.00 -2.15
N ALA A 99 18.12 12.74 -2.58
CA ALA A 99 17.37 11.99 -3.57
C ALA A 99 17.24 12.79 -4.88
N ARG A 100 18.10 12.52 -5.86
CA ARG A 100 17.96 13.11 -7.20
C ARG A 100 17.29 12.12 -8.15
N PRO A 101 16.23 12.53 -8.86
CA PRO A 101 15.58 11.66 -9.82
C PRO A 101 16.52 11.35 -10.98
N CYS A 102 16.42 10.14 -11.50
CA CYS A 102 17.20 9.62 -12.61
C CYS A 102 16.29 8.92 -13.61
N ASP A 103 16.84 8.54 -14.75
CA ASP A 103 16.18 7.62 -15.69
C ASP A 103 16.35 6.16 -15.25
N LYS A 104 15.76 5.23 -16.01
CA LYS A 104 15.87 3.78 -15.79
C LYS A 104 17.31 3.23 -15.85
N HIS A 105 18.27 4.01 -16.35
CA HIS A 105 19.68 3.65 -16.44
C HIS A 105 20.51 4.28 -15.31
N GLY A 106 19.89 5.05 -14.42
CA GLY A 106 20.55 5.72 -13.30
C GLY A 106 21.23 7.03 -13.68
N VAL A 107 20.94 7.60 -14.86
CA VAL A 107 21.44 8.91 -15.28
C VAL A 107 20.53 9.99 -14.70
N PHE A 108 21.11 10.95 -13.98
CA PHE A 108 20.33 12.01 -13.34
C PHE A 108 19.57 12.88 -14.35
N LEU A 109 18.34 13.21 -14.00
CA LEU A 109 17.49 14.08 -14.80
C LEU A 109 17.76 15.56 -14.48
N PRO A 110 17.45 16.48 -15.42
CA PRO A 110 17.40 17.91 -15.12
C PRO A 110 16.35 18.22 -14.04
N ASP A 111 16.56 19.31 -13.30
CA ASP A 111 15.63 19.76 -12.27
C ASP A 111 14.23 20.01 -12.88
N GLY A 112 13.20 19.44 -12.24
CA GLY A 112 11.81 19.58 -12.66
C GLY A 112 11.39 18.74 -13.87
N ALA A 113 12.24 17.81 -14.35
CA ALA A 113 11.86 16.89 -15.41
C ALA A 113 10.67 16.02 -15.00
N PRO A 114 9.64 15.85 -15.86
CA PRO A 114 8.52 14.96 -15.57
C PRO A 114 8.96 13.49 -15.53
N PRO A 115 8.23 12.63 -14.80
CA PRO A 115 8.52 11.20 -14.79
C PRO A 115 8.28 10.60 -16.17
N SER A 116 8.99 9.51 -16.47
CA SER A 116 8.69 8.72 -17.67
C SER A 116 7.33 8.03 -17.49
N PRO A 117 6.57 7.79 -18.57
CA PRO A 117 5.36 6.98 -18.48
C PRO A 117 5.68 5.61 -17.86
N ARG A 118 4.96 5.25 -16.79
CA ARG A 118 5.13 3.97 -16.07
C ARG A 118 4.91 2.76 -16.98
N THR A 119 3.95 2.90 -17.89
CA THR A 119 3.52 1.83 -18.77
C THR A 119 3.36 2.37 -20.18
N THR A 120 3.85 1.61 -21.16
CA THR A 120 3.62 1.87 -22.60
C THR A 120 2.44 1.08 -23.15
N SER A 121 1.85 0.21 -22.33
CA SER A 121 0.64 -0.55 -22.69
C SER A 121 -0.53 0.35 -23.02
N ALA A 122 -1.40 -0.16 -23.89
CA ALA A 122 -2.67 0.47 -24.19
C ALA A 122 -3.55 0.55 -22.93
N THR A 123 -4.47 1.50 -22.90
CA THR A 123 -5.43 1.68 -21.78
C THR A 123 -6.37 0.48 -21.58
N ASP A 124 -6.46 -0.41 -22.57
CA ASP A 124 -7.27 -1.63 -22.55
C ASP A 124 -6.41 -2.90 -22.45
N ASP A 125 -5.15 -2.77 -22.01
CA ASP A 125 -4.30 -3.92 -21.74
C ASP A 125 -4.65 -4.54 -20.38
N TRP A 126 -5.44 -5.61 -20.40
CA TRP A 126 -5.84 -6.39 -19.24
C TRP A 126 -4.97 -7.63 -19.03
N ALA A 127 -3.73 -7.63 -19.55
CA ALA A 127 -2.83 -8.79 -19.62
C ALA A 127 -2.91 -9.76 -18.43
N SER A 128 -2.84 -11.05 -18.80
CA SER A 128 -3.30 -12.24 -18.07
C SER A 128 -4.82 -12.43 -18.12
N TYR A 129 -5.61 -11.37 -18.23
CA TYR A 129 -7.06 -11.42 -18.44
C TYR A 129 -7.44 -11.02 -19.88
N ASP A 130 -8.55 -11.55 -20.37
CA ASP A 130 -9.13 -11.25 -21.68
C ASP A 130 -9.69 -9.83 -21.72
N ASP A 131 -10.32 -9.37 -20.63
CA ASP A 131 -10.89 -8.05 -20.53
C ASP A 131 -11.09 -7.57 -19.07
N LYS A 132 -11.61 -6.35 -18.95
CA LYS A 132 -11.96 -5.71 -17.68
C LYS A 132 -12.96 -6.53 -16.85
N VAL A 133 -13.94 -7.16 -17.49
CA VAL A 133 -14.99 -7.91 -16.79
C VAL A 133 -14.41 -9.15 -16.14
N GLN A 134 -13.54 -9.86 -16.85
CA GLN A 134 -12.83 -11.03 -16.35
C GLN A 134 -11.95 -10.65 -15.14
N PHE A 135 -11.20 -9.54 -15.22
CA PHE A 135 -10.44 -9.01 -14.09
C PHE A 135 -11.31 -8.64 -12.88
N GLU A 136 -12.36 -7.82 -13.08
CA GLU A 136 -13.24 -7.39 -11.98
C GLU A 136 -13.98 -8.57 -11.34
N LEU A 137 -14.31 -9.60 -12.12
CA LEU A 137 -14.94 -10.81 -11.62
C LEU A 137 -13.96 -11.62 -10.77
N ALA A 138 -12.71 -11.81 -11.21
CA ALA A 138 -11.68 -12.49 -10.44
C ALA A 138 -11.42 -11.77 -9.11
N ASP A 139 -11.21 -10.45 -9.13
CA ASP A 139 -11.06 -9.62 -7.92
C ASP A 139 -12.27 -9.75 -6.98
N PHE A 140 -13.48 -9.70 -7.54
CA PHE A 140 -14.69 -9.84 -6.73
C PHE A 140 -14.79 -11.21 -6.06
N LEU A 141 -14.66 -12.29 -6.84
CA LEU A 141 -14.85 -13.66 -6.35
C LEU A 141 -13.72 -14.10 -5.42
N PHE A 142 -12.48 -13.80 -5.76
CA PHE A 142 -11.30 -14.23 -5.02
C PHE A 142 -11.03 -13.32 -3.81
N GLN A 143 -10.89 -12.02 -4.02
CA GLN A 143 -10.43 -11.09 -2.99
C GLN A 143 -11.59 -10.57 -2.13
N LYS A 144 -12.69 -10.10 -2.75
CA LYS A 144 -13.76 -9.39 -2.01
C LYS A 144 -14.73 -10.30 -1.28
N VAL A 145 -15.24 -11.35 -1.94
CA VAL A 145 -16.22 -12.26 -1.32
C VAL A 145 -15.63 -13.61 -0.91
N GLN A 146 -14.39 -13.91 -1.31
CA GLN A 146 -13.69 -15.16 -1.00
C GLN A 146 -14.58 -16.39 -1.23
N MET A 147 -15.22 -16.42 -2.41
CA MET A 147 -16.21 -17.44 -2.74
C MET A 147 -15.54 -18.81 -2.81
N SER A 148 -16.18 -19.84 -2.24
CA SER A 148 -15.66 -21.21 -2.32
C SER A 148 -15.62 -21.69 -3.77
N SER A 149 -14.64 -22.53 -4.11
CA SER A 149 -14.50 -23.10 -5.46
C SER A 149 -15.80 -23.73 -5.98
N LYS A 150 -16.50 -24.48 -5.13
CA LYS A 150 -17.82 -25.07 -5.46
C LYS A 150 -18.88 -24.02 -5.83
N ASN A 151 -18.91 -22.89 -5.11
CA ASN A 151 -19.86 -21.82 -5.39
C ASN A 151 -19.45 -21.02 -6.63
N ILE A 152 -18.14 -20.87 -6.87
CA ILE A 152 -17.61 -20.27 -8.11
C ILE A 152 -18.06 -21.12 -9.31
N ASP A 153 -17.85 -22.44 -9.28
CA ASP A 153 -18.29 -23.33 -10.35
C ASP A 153 -19.80 -23.24 -10.59
N GLN A 154 -20.59 -23.26 -9.52
CA GLN A 154 -22.03 -23.12 -9.64
C GLN A 154 -22.43 -21.77 -10.27
N LEU A 155 -21.74 -20.68 -9.92
CA LEU A 155 -21.97 -19.37 -10.51
C LEU A 155 -21.62 -19.36 -12.00
N LEU A 156 -20.47 -19.91 -12.38
CA LEU A 156 -20.00 -19.96 -13.76
C LEU A 156 -20.89 -20.87 -14.61
N GLU A 157 -21.39 -21.98 -14.07
CA GLU A 157 -22.37 -22.84 -14.74
C GLU A 157 -23.70 -22.10 -15.01
N MET A 158 -24.23 -21.38 -14.01
CA MET A 158 -25.43 -20.55 -14.21
C MET A 158 -25.20 -19.45 -15.26
N TRP A 159 -24.00 -18.88 -15.28
CA TRP A 159 -23.61 -17.87 -16.27
C TRP A 159 -23.55 -18.47 -17.66
N ALA A 160 -22.87 -19.62 -17.83
CA ALA A 160 -22.78 -20.34 -19.09
C ALA A 160 -24.18 -20.67 -19.65
N LEU A 161 -25.09 -21.20 -18.81
CA LEU A 161 -26.48 -21.46 -19.20
C LEU A 161 -27.24 -20.20 -19.67
N SER A 162 -26.90 -19.04 -19.12
CA SER A 162 -27.47 -17.76 -19.57
C SER A 162 -26.89 -17.32 -20.92
N MET A 163 -25.59 -17.50 -21.13
CA MET A 163 -24.87 -17.07 -22.35
C MET A 163 -25.11 -17.99 -23.54
N MET A 164 -25.42 -19.28 -23.30
CA MET A 164 -25.83 -20.22 -24.36
C MET A 164 -27.02 -19.72 -25.20
N LYS A 165 -27.89 -18.85 -24.65
CA LYS A 165 -29.00 -18.25 -25.40
C LYS A 165 -28.54 -17.25 -26.46
N HIS A 166 -27.30 -16.81 -26.38
CA HIS A 166 -26.67 -15.79 -27.21
C HIS A 166 -25.48 -16.33 -28.01
N ASP A 167 -25.24 -17.65 -28.01
CA ASP A 167 -24.09 -18.31 -28.65
C ASP A 167 -22.73 -17.72 -28.22
N ASP A 168 -22.63 -17.40 -26.93
CA ASP A 168 -21.48 -16.71 -26.33
C ASP A 168 -20.97 -17.49 -25.10
N LEU A 169 -19.74 -17.20 -24.69
CA LEU A 169 -19.05 -17.87 -23.58
C LEU A 169 -19.12 -17.04 -22.29
N GLY A 170 -18.99 -17.74 -21.16
CA GLY A 170 -18.78 -17.09 -19.87
C GLY A 170 -17.36 -16.52 -19.74
N PRO A 171 -17.12 -15.60 -18.79
CA PRO A 171 -15.81 -14.99 -18.60
C PRO A 171 -14.73 -15.97 -18.10
N PHE A 172 -15.12 -17.09 -17.49
CA PHE A 172 -14.23 -18.17 -17.07
C PHE A 172 -14.93 -19.50 -17.25
N HIS A 173 -14.15 -20.57 -17.46
CA HIS A 173 -14.68 -21.92 -17.58
C HIS A 173 -15.09 -22.50 -16.22
N ASP A 174 -14.20 -22.40 -15.22
CA ASP A 174 -14.37 -22.94 -13.88
C ASP A 174 -13.49 -22.18 -12.85
N TYR A 175 -13.52 -22.60 -11.59
CA TYR A 175 -12.70 -21.97 -10.55
C TYR A 175 -11.19 -22.10 -10.78
N LYS A 176 -10.71 -23.14 -11.49
CA LYS A 176 -9.28 -23.34 -11.74
C LYS A 176 -8.79 -22.35 -12.78
N ASP A 177 -9.58 -22.12 -13.82
CA ASP A 177 -9.31 -21.09 -14.82
C ASP A 177 -9.11 -19.71 -14.17
N ILE A 178 -9.97 -19.36 -13.19
CA ILE A 178 -9.78 -18.13 -12.39
C ILE A 178 -8.43 -18.16 -11.64
N TYR A 179 -8.12 -19.25 -10.94
CA TYR A 179 -6.91 -19.31 -10.12
C TYR A 179 -5.64 -19.32 -10.96
N GLU A 180 -5.63 -20.05 -12.07
CA GLU A 180 -4.51 -20.08 -13.04
C GLU A 180 -4.32 -18.69 -13.67
N THR A 181 -5.39 -17.97 -13.98
CA THR A 181 -5.35 -16.59 -14.48
C THR A 181 -4.76 -15.63 -13.44
N ILE A 182 -5.17 -15.74 -12.18
CA ILE A 182 -4.62 -14.95 -11.07
C ILE A 182 -3.13 -15.27 -10.89
N ASP A 183 -2.75 -16.56 -10.85
CA ASP A 183 -1.37 -17.01 -10.71
C ASP A 183 -0.48 -16.60 -11.89
N ALA A 184 -1.07 -16.41 -13.08
CA ALA A 184 -0.39 -15.88 -14.27
C ALA A 184 -0.22 -14.35 -14.27
N THR A 185 -0.80 -13.62 -13.30
CA THR A 185 -0.67 -12.15 -13.22
C THR A 185 0.77 -11.77 -12.88
N THR A 186 1.46 -11.08 -13.77
CA THR A 186 2.88 -10.71 -13.58
C THR A 186 3.07 -9.37 -12.87
N ILE A 187 2.04 -8.51 -12.83
CA ILE A 187 2.14 -7.17 -12.26
C ILE A 187 2.25 -7.29 -10.73
N GLY A 188 3.35 -6.80 -10.18
CA GLY A 188 3.61 -6.87 -8.74
C GLY A 188 3.90 -8.28 -8.21
N ASP A 189 4.18 -9.24 -9.10
CA ASP A 189 4.48 -10.61 -8.69
C ASP A 189 5.82 -10.71 -7.94
N ALA A 190 5.85 -11.60 -6.95
CA ALA A 190 7.00 -11.91 -6.12
C ALA A 190 6.89 -13.37 -5.66
N PRO A 191 7.21 -14.35 -6.53
CA PRO A 191 6.83 -15.74 -6.31
C PRO A 191 7.56 -16.34 -5.10
N TRP A 192 6.91 -17.31 -4.44
CA TRP A 192 7.50 -18.06 -3.35
C TRP A 192 8.59 -19.01 -3.85
N LYS A 193 9.70 -19.04 -3.12
CA LYS A 193 10.85 -19.93 -3.28
C LYS A 193 10.99 -20.76 -2.01
N CYS A 194 11.61 -21.95 -2.11
CA CYS A 194 11.88 -22.82 -0.97
C CYS A 194 13.39 -23.03 -0.81
N LEU A 195 13.93 -22.72 0.37
CA LEU A 195 15.25 -23.18 0.78
C LEU A 195 15.07 -24.44 1.62
N ARG A 196 15.86 -25.46 1.33
CA ARG A 196 15.95 -26.65 2.17
C ARG A 196 17.28 -26.67 2.88
N THR A 197 17.27 -26.99 4.17
CA THR A 197 18.50 -27.04 4.95
C THR A 197 19.24 -28.34 4.73
N GLU A 198 20.56 -28.27 4.63
CA GLU A 198 21.40 -29.44 4.77
C GLU A 198 21.25 -30.04 6.18
N LEU A 199 21.47 -31.35 6.29
CA LEU A 199 21.44 -32.05 7.56
C LEU A 199 22.54 -31.51 8.49
N PHE A 200 22.14 -30.89 9.60
CA PHE A 200 23.08 -30.27 10.55
C PHE A 200 24.00 -31.29 11.25
N ASN A 201 23.51 -32.50 11.47
CA ASN A 201 24.31 -33.58 12.03
C ASN A 201 23.87 -34.94 11.45
N THR A 202 24.76 -35.62 10.74
CA THR A 202 24.49 -36.94 10.15
C THR A 202 24.91 -38.11 11.05
N ALA A 203 25.39 -37.83 12.27
CA ALA A 203 25.80 -38.88 13.20
C ALA A 203 24.60 -39.80 13.54
N PRO A 204 24.78 -41.12 13.60
CA PRO A 204 23.67 -42.07 13.82
C PRO A 204 22.93 -41.86 15.15
N ASP A 205 23.61 -41.35 16.16
CA ASP A 205 23.13 -41.08 17.52
C ASP A 205 22.54 -39.67 17.69
N ALA A 206 22.63 -38.82 16.66
CA ALA A 206 22.09 -37.46 16.73
C ALA A 206 20.56 -37.49 16.94
N PRO A 207 20.01 -36.55 17.72
CA PRO A 207 18.56 -36.41 17.87
C PRO A 207 17.84 -36.22 16.53
N ALA A 208 16.58 -36.65 16.43
CA ALA A 208 15.80 -36.55 15.19
C ALA A 208 15.70 -35.10 14.67
N TRP A 209 15.56 -34.12 15.58
CA TRP A 209 15.53 -32.69 15.23
C TRP A 209 16.85 -32.17 14.62
N ALA A 210 17.99 -32.82 14.88
CA ALA A 210 19.26 -32.45 14.25
C ALA A 210 19.47 -33.12 12.88
N ARG A 211 18.68 -34.17 12.61
CA ARG A 211 18.71 -35.03 11.41
C ARG A 211 17.51 -34.80 10.48
N GLN A 212 16.74 -33.76 10.72
CA GLN A 212 15.58 -33.42 9.91
C GLN A 212 15.95 -32.32 8.91
N GLU A 213 15.39 -32.43 7.71
CA GLU A 213 15.40 -31.36 6.72
C GLU A 213 14.28 -30.36 7.04
N TYR A 214 14.63 -29.08 7.02
CA TYR A 214 13.68 -27.99 7.24
C TYR A 214 13.49 -27.21 5.94
N GLU A 215 12.24 -26.89 5.64
CA GLU A 215 11.85 -26.07 4.50
C GLU A 215 11.59 -24.63 4.97
N ILE A 216 12.21 -23.67 4.30
CA ILE A 216 12.02 -22.24 4.54
C ILE A 216 11.43 -21.65 3.27
N TRP A 217 10.19 -21.21 3.35
CA TRP A 217 9.48 -20.61 2.23
C TRP A 217 9.69 -19.09 2.27
N TYR A 218 10.15 -18.49 1.18
CA TYR A 218 10.45 -17.07 1.13
C TYR A 218 10.13 -16.45 -0.24
N ARG A 219 9.76 -15.16 -0.24
CA ARG A 219 9.78 -14.31 -1.43
C ARG A 219 11.12 -13.59 -1.49
N ASP A 220 11.60 -13.34 -2.71
CA ASP A 220 12.84 -12.57 -2.89
C ASP A 220 12.66 -11.15 -2.33
N PRO A 221 13.37 -10.76 -1.25
CA PRO A 221 13.11 -9.50 -0.58
C PRO A 221 13.43 -8.29 -1.47
N ASP A 222 14.37 -8.40 -2.43
CA ASP A 222 14.65 -7.31 -3.36
C ASP A 222 13.49 -7.09 -4.34
N VAL A 223 12.84 -8.17 -4.79
CA VAL A 223 11.64 -8.10 -5.63
C VAL A 223 10.48 -7.50 -4.83
N VAL A 224 10.27 -7.93 -3.59
CA VAL A 224 9.23 -7.36 -2.71
C VAL A 224 9.43 -5.86 -2.52
N ILE A 225 10.66 -5.41 -2.24
CA ILE A 225 10.98 -3.98 -2.10
C ILE A 225 10.76 -3.24 -3.42
N SER A 226 11.18 -3.81 -4.54
CA SER A 226 10.96 -3.21 -5.87
C SER A 226 9.47 -2.98 -6.13
N ASN A 227 8.62 -3.96 -5.84
CA ASN A 227 7.18 -3.85 -6.03
C ASN A 227 6.54 -2.82 -5.08
N MET A 228 7.01 -2.74 -3.83
CA MET A 228 6.56 -1.71 -2.88
C MET A 228 6.94 -0.30 -3.32
N LEU A 229 8.16 -0.12 -3.85
CA LEU A 229 8.63 1.17 -4.35
C LEU A 229 7.85 1.58 -5.60
N ASP A 230 7.57 0.65 -6.51
CA ASP A 230 6.82 0.95 -7.73
C ASP A 230 5.31 1.17 -7.49
N ASN A 231 4.81 1.08 -6.25
CA ASN A 231 3.38 1.22 -5.98
C ASN A 231 2.88 2.68 -6.14
N PRO A 232 2.05 3.00 -7.15
CA PRO A 232 1.52 4.36 -7.37
C PRO A 232 0.54 4.82 -6.29
N ASP A 233 -0.05 3.92 -5.50
CA ASP A 233 -0.97 4.30 -4.42
C ASP A 233 -0.28 5.12 -3.32
N LEU A 234 1.04 5.06 -3.26
CA LEU A 234 1.86 5.79 -2.29
C LEU A 234 2.27 7.18 -2.77
N ASP A 235 1.86 7.59 -3.98
CA ASP A 235 2.17 8.92 -4.50
C ASP A 235 1.62 10.02 -3.58
N GLY A 236 2.42 11.06 -3.37
CA GLY A 236 2.15 12.14 -2.42
C GLY A 236 2.20 11.74 -0.93
N THR A 237 2.39 10.46 -0.60
CA THR A 237 2.44 9.95 0.78
C THR A 237 3.74 9.17 1.07
N PHE A 238 4.79 9.49 0.33
CA PHE A 238 6.09 8.83 0.37
C PHE A 238 7.20 9.88 0.53
N ASN A 239 8.13 9.68 1.46
CA ASN A 239 9.28 10.57 1.66
C ASN A 239 10.54 9.90 1.10
N THR A 240 11.16 10.52 0.10
CA THR A 240 12.41 10.06 -0.52
C THR A 240 13.65 10.41 0.31
N THR A 241 13.59 11.52 1.05
CA THR A 241 14.75 12.10 1.74
C THR A 241 14.49 12.30 3.23
N PRO A 242 15.45 11.98 4.13
CA PRO A 242 15.32 12.30 5.54
C PRO A 242 15.23 13.81 5.77
N TYR A 243 14.48 14.22 6.79
CA TYR A 243 14.28 15.64 7.09
C TYR A 243 14.19 15.92 8.58
N VAL A 244 14.49 17.17 8.95
CA VAL A 244 14.17 17.75 10.24
C VAL A 244 12.94 18.63 10.07
N HIS A 245 11.85 18.24 10.73
CA HIS A 245 10.62 19.04 10.75
C HIS A 245 10.61 19.91 12.01
N LEU A 246 10.54 21.22 11.83
CA LEU A 246 10.44 22.21 12.89
C LEU A 246 9.05 22.85 12.87
N ASP A 247 8.44 22.99 14.04
CA ASP A 247 7.20 23.75 14.20
C ASP A 247 7.44 25.26 14.14
N ALA A 248 6.37 26.04 14.28
CA ALA A 248 6.41 27.51 14.28
C ALA A 248 7.34 28.10 15.36
N ASN A 249 7.58 27.38 16.45
CA ASN A 249 8.44 27.80 17.55
C ASN A 249 9.89 27.32 17.36
N GLY A 250 10.22 26.73 16.21
CA GLY A 250 11.53 26.14 15.93
C GLY A 250 11.78 24.83 16.70
N LYS A 251 10.76 24.24 17.35
CA LYS A 251 10.89 22.98 18.06
C LYS A 251 10.70 21.82 17.09
N ARG A 252 11.49 20.77 17.28
CA ARG A 252 11.41 19.59 16.43
C ARG A 252 10.10 18.83 16.64
N HIS A 253 9.47 18.47 15.52
CA HIS A 253 8.29 17.62 15.44
C HIS A 253 8.66 16.30 14.76
N TRP A 254 8.26 15.17 15.33
CA TRP A 254 8.47 13.85 14.75
C TRP A 254 7.12 13.30 14.31
N SER A 255 6.99 13.00 13.02
CA SER A 255 5.80 12.37 12.45
C SER A 255 6.18 11.04 11.83
N ASP A 256 6.80 11.08 10.66
CA ASP A 256 7.13 9.93 9.83
C ASP A 256 8.55 9.45 10.13
N PHE A 257 8.88 8.21 9.76
CA PHE A 257 10.20 7.67 10.06
C PHE A 257 11.36 8.50 9.48
N MET A 258 11.16 9.09 8.30
CA MET A 258 12.16 9.96 7.67
C MET A 258 12.43 11.26 8.45
N SER A 259 11.58 11.60 9.43
CA SER A 259 11.81 12.69 10.38
C SER A 259 12.69 12.30 11.59
N ALA A 260 12.96 11.00 11.78
CA ALA A 260 13.66 10.47 12.94
C ALA A 260 15.18 10.68 12.88
N ASN A 261 15.81 10.71 14.07
CA ASN A 261 17.28 10.75 14.18
C ASN A 261 17.95 9.54 13.52
N PHE A 262 17.29 8.38 13.54
CA PHE A 262 17.81 7.16 12.93
C PHE A 262 18.04 7.36 11.43
N ALA A 263 17.03 7.82 10.69
CA ALA A 263 17.13 8.05 9.25
C ALA A 263 18.21 9.09 8.93
N TRP A 264 18.29 10.17 9.71
CA TRP A 264 19.29 11.22 9.52
C TRP A 264 20.74 10.70 9.64
N ARG A 265 21.05 9.96 10.72
CA ARG A 265 22.42 9.50 11.01
C ARG A 265 22.95 8.44 10.05
N HIS A 266 22.06 7.68 9.40
CA HIS A 266 22.45 6.63 8.46
C HIS A 266 22.68 7.16 7.03
N CYS A 267 22.71 8.48 6.87
CA CYS A 267 22.85 9.15 5.57
C CYS A 267 24.16 9.93 5.41
N GLU A 268 25.16 9.65 6.25
CA GLU A 268 26.44 10.39 6.27
C GLU A 268 27.53 9.75 5.39
N ASP A 269 27.23 8.72 4.58
CA ASP A 269 28.20 8.04 3.71
C ASP A 269 28.33 8.74 2.34
N PRO A 270 29.50 9.33 2.01
CA PRO A 270 29.74 9.96 0.72
C PRO A 270 29.57 9.02 -0.49
N ALA A 271 29.74 7.70 -0.31
CA ALA A 271 29.55 6.74 -1.40
C ALA A 271 28.08 6.62 -1.86
N THR A 272 27.16 7.17 -1.09
CA THR A 272 25.71 7.13 -1.33
C THR A 272 25.13 8.52 -1.62
N GLU A 273 25.97 9.50 -1.94
CA GLU A 273 25.55 10.85 -2.32
C GLU A 273 24.50 10.82 -3.45
N ASP A 274 23.52 11.74 -3.34
CA ASP A 274 22.36 11.89 -4.22
C ASP A 274 21.39 10.70 -4.27
N ALA A 275 21.64 9.61 -3.51
CA ALA A 275 20.74 8.48 -3.45
C ALA A 275 19.48 8.77 -2.60
N MET A 276 18.45 7.97 -2.82
CA MET A 276 17.28 7.87 -1.97
C MET A 276 17.55 6.86 -0.85
N TYR A 277 17.35 7.26 0.41
CA TYR A 277 17.48 6.37 1.55
C TYR A 277 16.20 5.54 1.73
N THR A 278 16.32 4.21 1.67
CA THR A 278 15.20 3.29 1.88
C THR A 278 15.50 2.35 3.04
N PRO A 279 15.00 2.68 4.24
CA PRO A 279 15.13 1.79 5.39
C PRO A 279 14.08 0.68 5.31
N ILE A 280 14.50 -0.56 5.54
CA ILE A 280 13.69 -1.77 5.43
C ILE A 280 13.36 -2.24 6.84
N PHE A 281 12.08 -2.36 7.13
CA PHE A 281 11.57 -2.76 8.43
C PHE A 281 11.19 -4.22 8.36
N PHE A 282 11.47 -4.93 9.44
CA PHE A 282 11.07 -6.32 9.58
C PHE A 282 10.13 -6.46 10.75
N GLY A 283 9.14 -7.33 10.62
CA GLY A 283 8.27 -7.69 11.72
C GLY A 283 8.04 -9.18 11.77
N SER A 284 8.08 -9.77 12.96
CA SER A 284 7.66 -11.15 13.15
C SER A 284 6.31 -11.17 13.83
N ASP A 285 5.35 -11.90 13.25
CA ASP A 285 4.07 -12.16 13.88
C ASP A 285 3.72 -13.65 13.82
N LYS A 286 2.89 -14.09 14.77
CA LYS A 286 2.38 -15.46 14.80
C LYS A 286 0.91 -15.46 14.36
N THR A 287 0.68 -15.65 13.06
CA THR A 287 -0.65 -15.67 12.45
C THR A 287 -1.30 -17.07 12.49
N THR A 288 -2.58 -17.20 12.15
CA THR A 288 -3.32 -18.47 12.15
C THR A 288 -2.69 -19.55 11.25
N VAL A 289 -2.10 -19.16 10.12
CA VAL A 289 -1.36 -20.07 9.22
C VAL A 289 -0.16 -20.66 9.96
N SER A 290 0.59 -19.79 10.66
CA SER A 290 1.73 -20.17 11.49
C SER A 290 1.33 -20.99 12.72
N VAL A 291 0.09 -20.90 13.21
CA VAL A 291 -0.42 -21.74 14.33
C VAL A 291 -0.64 -23.18 13.87
N ALA A 292 -1.11 -23.39 12.64
CA ALA A 292 -1.37 -24.72 12.10
C ALA A 292 -0.07 -25.46 11.74
N THR A 293 0.87 -24.80 11.05
CA THR A 293 2.18 -25.41 10.72
C THR A 293 3.17 -25.34 11.89
N GLY A 294 2.99 -24.37 12.78
CA GLY A 294 3.93 -24.07 13.86
C GLY A 294 5.15 -23.29 13.38
N ASP A 295 5.05 -22.55 12.28
CA ASP A 295 6.12 -21.72 11.72
C ASP A 295 6.06 -20.28 12.29
N VAL A 296 6.98 -19.40 11.88
CA VAL A 296 6.90 -17.95 12.15
C VAL A 296 6.82 -17.18 10.84
N GLU A 297 5.88 -16.25 10.74
CA GLU A 297 5.70 -15.39 9.57
C GLU A 297 6.45 -14.07 9.74
N TYR A 298 7.25 -13.71 8.74
CA TYR A 298 8.00 -12.46 8.67
C TYR A 298 7.42 -11.53 7.63
N HIS A 299 7.24 -10.30 8.06
CA HIS A 299 6.77 -9.19 7.27
C HIS A 299 7.91 -8.23 6.97
N LEU A 300 7.88 -7.66 5.77
CA LEU A 300 8.75 -6.61 5.30
C LEU A 300 7.90 -5.34 5.09
N SER A 301 8.43 -4.18 5.46
CA SER A 301 7.85 -2.88 5.17
C SER A 301 8.94 -1.86 4.87
N LEU A 302 8.61 -0.76 4.21
CA LEU A 302 9.54 0.34 3.96
C LEU A 302 9.34 1.48 4.96
N GLY A 303 10.40 2.22 5.24
CA GLY A 303 10.30 3.38 6.13
C GLY A 303 9.84 4.67 5.45
N ASN A 304 9.84 4.71 4.11
CA ASN A 304 9.53 5.89 3.31
C ASN A 304 8.06 6.30 3.31
N PRO A 305 7.07 5.38 3.29
CA PRO A 305 5.66 5.76 3.37
C PRO A 305 5.34 6.50 4.67
N HIS A 306 4.45 7.48 4.57
CA HIS A 306 3.91 8.23 5.72
C HIS A 306 3.22 7.27 6.69
N ASN A 307 3.20 7.60 7.97
CA ASN A 307 2.72 6.67 8.99
C ASN A 307 1.26 6.26 8.80
N ASN A 308 0.41 7.17 8.28
CA ASN A 308 -0.99 6.89 7.99
C ASN A 308 -1.17 5.81 6.90
N MET A 309 -0.25 5.72 5.94
CA MET A 309 -0.30 4.71 4.86
C MET A 309 0.10 3.31 5.32
N ARG A 310 0.80 3.19 6.46
CA ARG A 310 1.19 1.88 7.02
C ARG A 310 0.01 1.10 7.58
N HIS A 311 -1.07 1.80 7.91
CA HIS A 311 -2.31 1.21 8.42
C HIS A 311 -3.42 1.16 7.37
N ALA A 312 -3.22 1.82 6.22
CA ALA A 312 -4.14 1.76 5.10
C ALA A 312 -3.70 0.62 4.18
N HIS A 313 -4.63 -0.27 3.79
CA HIS A 313 -4.40 -1.50 3.02
C HIS A 313 -3.83 -1.27 1.59
N HIS A 314 -2.65 -0.68 1.46
CA HIS A 314 -1.97 -0.32 0.21
C HIS A 314 -0.64 -1.05 0.03
N ASN A 315 -0.56 -2.32 0.44
CA ASN A 315 0.63 -3.17 0.31
C ASN A 315 1.93 -2.56 0.89
N THR A 316 1.81 -1.73 1.93
CA THR A 316 2.94 -1.12 2.65
C THR A 316 3.63 -2.09 3.61
N VAL A 317 3.04 -3.27 3.83
CA VAL A 317 3.55 -4.38 4.63
C VAL A 317 3.27 -5.67 3.85
N MET A 318 4.29 -6.50 3.63
CA MET A 318 4.15 -7.76 2.89
C MET A 318 4.84 -8.92 3.62
N PRO A 319 4.18 -10.07 3.78
CA PRO A 319 4.86 -11.28 4.25
C PRO A 319 5.85 -11.75 3.19
N PHE A 320 7.07 -12.08 3.63
CA PHE A 320 8.15 -12.48 2.74
C PHE A 320 8.90 -13.72 3.19
N VAL A 321 8.73 -14.22 4.44
CA VAL A 321 9.33 -15.49 4.88
C VAL A 321 8.40 -16.23 5.84
N PHE A 322 8.29 -17.54 5.66
CA PHE A 322 7.84 -18.50 6.66
C PHE A 322 9.05 -19.28 7.16
N LEU A 323 9.48 -18.99 8.39
CA LEU A 323 10.58 -19.70 9.02
C LEU A 323 10.08 -20.97 9.67
N ALA A 324 10.74 -22.09 9.35
CA ALA A 324 10.53 -23.33 10.08
C ALA A 324 10.92 -23.18 11.55
N ILE A 325 10.08 -23.70 12.46
CA ILE A 325 10.44 -23.84 13.88
C ILE A 325 10.85 -25.29 14.13
N PRO A 326 12.11 -25.56 14.49
CA PRO A 326 12.50 -26.89 14.89
C PRO A 326 11.69 -27.37 16.09
N LYS A 327 11.05 -28.54 15.92
CA LYS A 327 10.29 -29.23 16.97
C LYS A 327 11.08 -30.43 17.47
N GLY A 328 10.97 -30.69 18.76
CA GLY A 328 11.58 -31.86 19.41
C GLY A 328 10.64 -32.43 20.46
N ASP A 329 10.92 -33.65 20.90
CA ASP A 329 10.23 -34.26 22.04
C ASP A 329 10.38 -33.39 23.29
N ARG A 330 9.39 -33.42 24.19
CA ARG A 330 9.40 -32.67 25.47
C ARG A 330 10.65 -32.84 26.32
N LYS A 331 11.36 -33.98 26.19
CA LYS A 331 12.63 -34.22 26.89
C LYS A 331 13.73 -33.20 26.51
N TYR A 332 13.59 -32.53 25.36
CA TYR A 332 14.51 -31.51 24.87
C TYR A 332 14.07 -30.07 25.22
N ASP A 333 12.93 -29.88 25.89
CA ASP A 333 12.38 -28.53 26.15
C ASP A 333 13.32 -27.63 26.96
N ASN A 334 14.21 -28.22 27.76
CA ASN A 334 15.24 -27.54 28.54
C ASN A 334 16.67 -27.91 28.09
N ASP A 335 16.84 -28.55 26.93
CA ASP A 335 18.14 -28.97 26.43
C ASP A 335 18.89 -27.75 25.83
N PRO A 336 20.03 -27.33 26.42
CA PRO A 336 20.78 -26.18 25.93
C PRO A 336 21.29 -26.36 24.49
N VAL A 337 21.56 -27.59 24.06
CA VAL A 337 22.00 -27.90 22.69
C VAL A 337 20.85 -27.64 21.73
N PHE A 338 19.64 -28.09 22.06
CA PHE A 338 18.45 -27.85 21.25
C PHE A 338 18.08 -26.36 21.18
N HIS A 339 18.18 -25.63 22.29
CA HIS A 339 17.98 -24.17 22.27
C HIS A 339 19.02 -23.43 21.44
N LYS A 340 20.28 -23.86 21.48
CA LYS A 340 21.34 -23.30 20.63
C LYS A 340 21.06 -23.59 19.16
N PHE A 341 20.66 -24.82 18.84
CA PHE A 341 20.27 -25.23 17.50
C PHE A 341 19.15 -24.34 16.95
N LYS A 342 18.03 -24.18 17.68
CA LYS A 342 16.90 -23.33 17.26
C LYS A 342 17.34 -21.90 16.93
N ARG A 343 18.15 -21.29 17.79
CA ARG A 343 18.66 -19.91 17.59
C ARG A 343 19.59 -19.82 16.37
N GLN A 344 20.50 -20.77 16.21
CA GLN A 344 21.41 -20.80 15.06
C GLN A 344 20.65 -21.02 13.76
N PHE A 345 19.70 -21.95 13.75
CA PHE A 345 18.81 -22.23 12.62
C PHE A 345 18.04 -20.98 12.21
N TYR A 346 17.41 -20.32 13.18
CA TYR A 346 16.66 -19.08 13.00
C TYR A 346 17.50 -17.98 12.34
N HIS A 347 18.65 -17.63 12.92
CA HIS A 347 19.49 -16.56 12.39
C HIS A 347 20.15 -16.94 11.05
N ALA A 348 20.53 -18.21 10.85
CA ALA A 348 21.08 -18.67 9.58
C ALA A 348 20.04 -18.59 8.46
N SER A 349 18.79 -18.94 8.74
CA SER A 349 17.69 -18.85 7.78
C SER A 349 17.40 -17.41 7.37
N LEU A 350 17.30 -16.50 8.34
CA LEU A 350 17.15 -15.07 8.06
C LEU A 350 18.35 -14.51 7.30
N ALA A 351 19.58 -14.85 7.71
CA ALA A 351 20.78 -14.40 7.04
C ALA A 351 20.86 -14.91 5.59
N ALA A 352 20.41 -16.13 5.32
CA ALA A 352 20.35 -16.68 3.97
C ALA A 352 19.39 -15.88 3.08
N VAL A 353 18.16 -15.64 3.53
CA VAL A 353 17.16 -14.87 2.78
C VAL A 353 17.59 -13.40 2.61
N LEU A 354 17.97 -12.75 3.71
CA LEU A 354 18.35 -11.33 3.71
C LEU A 354 19.69 -11.06 3.02
N SER A 355 20.50 -12.10 2.74
CA SER A 355 21.74 -11.95 1.98
C SER A 355 21.50 -11.38 0.57
N LEU A 356 20.31 -11.60 0.01
CA LEU A 356 19.89 -11.09 -1.29
C LEU A 356 19.89 -9.55 -1.35
N LEU A 357 19.71 -8.89 -0.19
CA LEU A 357 19.71 -7.42 -0.10
C LEU A 357 21.11 -6.80 -0.03
N LYS A 358 22.16 -7.60 0.24
CA LYS A 358 23.52 -7.08 0.49
C LYS A 358 24.07 -6.21 -0.63
N SER A 359 23.70 -6.49 -1.88
CA SER A 359 24.13 -5.67 -3.02
C SER A 359 23.53 -4.25 -2.94
N GLY A 360 22.21 -4.16 -2.77
CA GLY A 360 21.48 -2.89 -2.64
C GLY A 360 21.75 -2.12 -1.35
N MET A 361 22.33 -2.77 -0.35
CA MET A 361 22.82 -2.11 0.88
C MET A 361 24.23 -1.53 0.75
N LYS A 362 25.00 -1.95 -0.26
CA LYS A 362 26.38 -1.47 -0.49
C LYS A 362 26.46 -0.46 -1.63
N LYS A 363 25.60 -0.61 -2.64
CA LYS A 363 25.60 0.23 -3.83
C LYS A 363 24.15 0.62 -4.16
N PRO A 364 23.90 1.89 -4.51
CA PRO A 364 22.56 2.29 -4.91
C PRO A 364 22.06 1.47 -6.11
N VAL A 365 20.82 1.01 -6.04
CA VAL A 365 20.11 0.31 -7.11
C VAL A 365 19.05 1.21 -7.72
N VAL A 366 18.84 1.15 -9.03
CA VAL A 366 17.84 1.98 -9.70
C VAL A 366 16.45 1.34 -9.51
N ARG A 367 15.49 2.12 -9.02
CA ARG A 367 14.10 1.68 -8.76
C ARG A 367 13.10 2.74 -9.22
N CYS A 368 12.00 2.31 -9.80
CA CYS A 368 10.82 3.16 -9.99
C CYS A 368 10.15 3.40 -8.62
N CYS A 369 9.62 4.60 -8.39
CA CYS A 369 9.01 5.02 -7.14
C CYS A 369 7.56 5.48 -7.34
N PRO A 370 6.80 5.80 -6.26
CA PRO A 370 5.38 6.09 -6.36
C PRO A 370 5.01 7.28 -7.25
N ASP A 371 5.90 8.26 -7.41
CA ASP A 371 5.74 9.40 -8.32
C ASP A 371 6.01 9.08 -9.80
N GLY A 372 6.46 7.85 -10.10
CA GLY A 372 6.84 7.41 -11.45
C GLY A 372 8.26 7.80 -11.86
N HIS A 373 9.02 8.50 -11.01
CA HIS A 373 10.44 8.75 -11.25
C HIS A 373 11.26 7.50 -10.88
N PHE A 374 12.42 7.35 -11.53
CA PHE A 374 13.43 6.41 -11.08
C PHE A 374 14.38 7.10 -10.12
N TRP A 375 14.83 6.37 -9.11
CA TRP A 375 15.74 6.86 -8.08
C TRP A 375 16.87 5.87 -7.91
N ARG A 376 18.07 6.38 -7.62
CA ARG A 376 19.18 5.56 -7.12
C ARG A 376 18.92 5.29 -5.65
N VAL A 377 18.48 4.10 -5.30
CA VAL A 377 18.02 3.74 -3.95
C VAL A 377 19.10 2.99 -3.19
N ILE A 378 19.42 3.43 -1.98
CA ILE A 378 20.27 2.67 -1.05
C ILE A 378 19.39 2.04 0.04
N TYR A 379 19.58 0.74 0.23
CA TYR A 379 18.88 -0.01 1.27
C TYR A 379 19.63 0.06 2.60
N ASN A 380 18.89 0.11 3.70
CA ASN A 380 19.44 -0.09 5.03
C ASN A 380 18.45 -0.86 5.90
N PHE A 381 18.93 -1.65 6.86
CA PHE A 381 18.04 -2.27 7.83
C PHE A 381 17.59 -1.22 8.85
N GLY A 382 16.27 -1.08 8.94
CA GLY A 382 15.60 -0.30 9.94
C GLY A 382 15.23 -1.14 11.16
N PRO A 383 14.19 -0.74 11.90
CA PRO A 383 13.72 -1.46 13.08
C PRO A 383 13.21 -2.87 12.77
N PHE A 384 13.43 -3.76 13.73
CA PHE A 384 12.74 -5.04 13.85
C PHE A 384 11.66 -4.95 14.92
N ILE A 385 10.42 -5.33 14.59
CA ILE A 385 9.26 -5.26 15.47
C ILE A 385 8.76 -6.68 15.72
N ALA A 386 8.88 -7.16 16.97
CA ALA A 386 8.45 -8.50 17.34
C ALA A 386 7.52 -8.47 18.54
N ASN A 387 6.41 -9.22 18.44
CA ASN A 387 5.48 -9.45 19.56
C ASN A 387 5.98 -10.53 20.53
N TYR A 388 7.01 -11.29 20.15
CA TYR A 388 7.55 -12.40 20.92
C TYR A 388 9.08 -12.29 21.01
N PRO A 389 9.69 -12.66 22.15
CA PRO A 389 11.14 -12.77 22.26
C PRO A 389 11.67 -13.87 21.32
N GLU A 390 12.87 -13.64 20.79
CA GLU A 390 13.60 -14.60 19.93
C GLU A 390 13.95 -15.92 20.61
#